data_AF-A0A7C5YQS7-F1
#
_entry.id   AF-A0A7C5YQS7-F1
#
_cell.length_a   1.000
_cell.length_b   1.000
_cell.length_c   1.000
_cell.angle_alpha   90.00
_cell.angle_beta   90.00
_cell.angle_gamma   90.00
#
_symmetry.space_group_name_H-M   'P 1'
#
loop_
_entity.id
_entity.type
_entity.pdbx_description
1 polymer ?
#
loop_
_entity_poly.entity_id
_entity_poly.type
_entity_poly.pdbx_seq_one_letter_code
_entity_poly.pdbx_strand_id
1 'polypeptide(L)' 'DGFSAHADRKSLLQWASNFVNPPKQTFTVHGEQEAATALAQALQERGWNATVPKLRQEVKWSK' A
#
# COMPACT_ATOMS: atom_id res chain seq x y z
N ASP A 1 7.81 9.18 17.53
CA ASP A 1 6.44 9.58 17.90
C ASP A 1 5.54 8.37 18.05
N GLY A 2 5.01 8.12 19.24
CA GLY A 2 4.33 6.86 19.62
C GLY A 2 2.89 7.03 20.11
N PHE A 3 2.22 8.12 19.75
CA PHE A 3 0.84 8.39 20.18
C PHE A 3 -0.22 8.21 19.07
N SER A 4 0.20 7.79 17.87
CA SER A 4 -0.73 7.42 16.79
C SER A 4 -1.08 5.94 16.87
N ALA A 5 -2.36 5.58 16.71
CA ALA A 5 -2.79 4.19 16.58
C ALA A 5 -2.44 3.59 15.19
N HIS A 6 -1.89 4.39 14.27
CA HIS A 6 -1.51 3.95 12.93
C HIS A 6 -0.10 3.37 12.90
N ALA A 7 0.08 2.29 12.14
CA ALA A 7 1.39 1.73 11.86
C ALA A 7 2.26 2.73 11.08
N ASP A 8 3.52 2.86 11.48
CA ASP A 8 4.50 3.63 10.73
C ASP A 8 4.89 2.91 9.42
N ARG A 9 5.68 3.58 8.57
CA ARG A 9 6.15 3.02 7.29
C ARG A 9 6.90 1.69 7.47
N LYS A 10 7.74 1.58 8.50
CA LYS A 10 8.54 0.38 8.75
C LYS A 10 7.64 -0.78 9.13
N SER A 11 6.68 -0.55 10.03
CA SER A 11 5.68 -1.54 10.44
C SER A 11 4.79 -1.99 9.28
N LEU A 12 4.35 -1.08 8.40
CA LEU A 12 3.56 -1.43 7.21
C LEU A 12 4.36 -2.31 6.23
N LEU A 13 5.62 -1.96 5.97
CA LEU A 13 6.48 -2.76 5.10
C LEU A 13 6.88 -4.09 5.73
N GLN A 14 7.06 -4.15 7.04
CA GLN A 14 7.28 -5.41 7.76
C GLN A 14 6.04 -6.28 7.66
N TRP A 15 4.85 -5.72 7.91
CA TRP A 15 3.58 -6.44 7.75
C TRP A 15 3.44 -7.03 6.34
N ALA A 16 3.65 -6.21 5.30
CA ALA A 16 3.60 -6.65 3.90
C ALA A 16 4.60 -7.78 3.60
N SER A 17 5.78 -7.81 4.23
CA SER A 17 6.77 -8.87 4.00
C SER A 17 6.36 -10.27 4.48
N ASN A 18 5.29 -10.39 5.28
CA ASN A 18 4.80 -11.69 5.76
C ASN A 18 3.90 -12.42 4.75
N PHE A 19 3.59 -11.81 3.60
CA PHE A 19 2.83 -12.47 2.54
C PHE A 19 3.76 -13.36 1.71
N VAL A 20 3.41 -14.64 1.57
CA VAL A 20 4.19 -15.60 0.75
C VAL A 20 4.20 -15.19 -0.73
N ASN A 21 3.05 -14.72 -1.23
CA ASN A 21 2.91 -14.19 -2.58
C ASN A 21 2.31 -12.78 -2.51
N PRO A 22 2.80 -11.81 -3.30
CA PRO A 22 2.17 -10.51 -3.39
C PRO A 22 0.71 -10.65 -3.89
N PRO A 23 -0.24 -9.83 -3.39
CA PRO A 23 -1.58 -9.78 -3.93
C PRO A 23 -1.58 -9.42 -5.43
N LYS A 24 -2.59 -9.91 -6.18
CA LYS A 24 -2.78 -9.58 -7.62
C LYS A 24 -2.78 -8.06 -7.87
N GLN A 25 -3.33 -7.30 -6.93
CA GLN A 25 -3.37 -5.84 -6.94
C GLN A 25 -3.47 -5.35 -5.49
N THR A 26 -2.76 -4.26 -5.19
CA THR A 26 -2.76 -3.55 -3.90
C THR A 26 -3.07 -2.09 -4.14
N PHE A 27 -3.85 -1.48 -3.25
CA PHE A 27 -4.14 -0.05 -3.28
C PHE A 27 -3.67 0.61 -1.99
N THR A 28 -2.85 1.66 -2.11
CA THR A 28 -2.51 2.50 -0.95
C THR A 28 -3.49 3.65 -0.89
N VAL A 29 -4.21 3.73 0.22
CA VAL A 29 -5.30 4.70 0.46
C VAL A 29 -5.17 5.26 1.87
N HIS A 30 -6.02 6.23 2.22
CA HIS A 30 -6.11 6.82 3.55
C HIS A 30 -4.74 7.31 4.11
N GLY A 31 -4.15 8.25 3.38
CA GLY A 31 -2.97 9.00 3.75
C GLY A 31 -2.86 10.22 2.84
N GLU A 32 -1.97 11.15 3.18
CA GLU A 32 -1.64 12.24 2.26
C GLU A 32 -1.09 11.68 0.94
N GLN A 33 -1.28 12.42 -0.16
CA GLN A 33 -0.93 11.96 -1.50
C GLN A 33 0.53 11.49 -1.59
N GLU A 34 1.46 12.24 -0.99
CA GLU A 34 2.88 11.93 -0.97
C GLU A 34 3.18 10.65 -0.18
N ALA A 35 2.58 10.51 1.01
CA ALA A 35 2.75 9.32 1.85
C ALA A 35 2.19 8.04 1.18
N ALA A 36 1.00 8.13 0.58
CA ALA A 36 0.38 7.02 -0.14
C ALA A 36 1.22 6.61 -1.37
N THR A 37 1.79 7.59 -2.07
CA THR A 37 2.66 7.38 -3.24
C THR A 37 3.97 6.72 -2.82
N ALA A 38 4.62 7.23 -1.76
CA ALA A 38 5.86 6.66 -1.23
C ALA A 38 5.69 5.22 -0.74
N LEU A 39 4.55 4.89 -0.13
CA LEU A 39 4.24 3.51 0.27
C LEU A 39 4.00 2.62 -0.96
N ALA A 40 3.28 3.09 -1.98
CA ALA A 40 3.07 2.33 -3.21
C ALA A 40 4.39 2.01 -3.92
N GLN A 41 5.28 3.00 -4.05
CA GLN A 41 6.61 2.81 -4.63
C GLN A 41 7.43 1.78 -3.86
N ALA A 42 7.44 1.86 -2.52
CA ALA A 42 8.16 0.90 -1.69
C ALA A 42 7.61 -0.53 -1.80
N LEU A 43 6.32 -0.70 -2.05
CA LEU A 43 5.71 -2.00 -2.33
C LEU A 43 6.05 -2.49 -3.75
N GLN A 44 6.06 -1.59 -4.74
CA GLN A 44 6.48 -1.90 -6.11
C GLN A 44 7.93 -2.38 -6.19
N GLU A 45 8.84 -1.76 -5.45
CA GLU A 45 10.24 -2.21 -5.31
C GLU A 45 10.37 -3.64 -4.78
N ARG A 46 9.35 -4.13 -4.08
CA ARG A 46 9.25 -5.49 -3.54
C ARG A 46 8.47 -6.44 -4.44
N GLY A 47 8.16 -6.03 -5.67
CA GLY A 47 7.44 -6.84 -6.66
C GLY A 47 5.92 -6.82 -6.52
N TRP A 48 5.35 -5.92 -5.72
CA TRP A 48 3.90 -5.81 -5.58
C TRP A 48 3.32 -4.95 -6.70
N ASN A 49 2.17 -5.37 -7.24
CA ASN A 49 1.36 -4.49 -8.07
C ASN A 49 0.58 -3.51 -7.18
N ALA A 50 1.20 -2.39 -6.80
CA ALA A 50 0.61 -1.37 -5.92
C ALA A 50 0.26 -0.08 -6.67
N THR A 51 -0.86 0.55 -6.32
CA THR A 51 -1.32 1.79 -6.98
C THR A 51 -2.00 2.72 -5.98
N VAL A 52 -1.79 4.03 -6.10
CA VAL A 52 -2.62 5.03 -5.42
C VAL A 52 -3.83 5.30 -6.31
N PRO A 53 -5.06 4.93 -5.92
CA PRO A 53 -6.22 5.15 -6.76
C PRO A 53 -6.60 6.64 -6.79
N LYS A 54 -7.20 7.06 -7.90
CA LYS A 54 -7.82 8.39 -8.00
C LYS A 54 -9.17 8.40 -7.29
N LEU A 55 -9.60 9.56 -6.82
CA LEU A 55 -10.96 9.75 -6.31
C LEU A 55 -11.99 9.30 -7.35
N ARG A 56 -12.96 8.46 -6.94
CA ARG A 56 -13.99 7.84 -7.79
C ARG A 56 -13.45 6.89 -8.88
N GLN A 57 -12.21 6.44 -8.77
CA GLN A 57 -11.73 5.36 -9.63
C GLN A 57 -12.47 4.06 -9.29
N GLU A 58 -12.99 3.40 -10.32
CA GLU A 58 -13.55 2.06 -10.23
C GLU A 58 -12.57 1.06 -10.84
N VAL A 59 -12.46 -0.13 -10.24
CA VAL A 59 -11.63 -1.22 -10.75
C VAL A 59 -12.49 -2.45 -10.86
N LYS A 60 -12.58 -3.01 -12.08
CA LYS A 60 -13.24 -4.29 -12.30
C LYS A 60 -12.32 -5.40 -11.81
N TRP A 61 -12.84 -6.24 -10.91
CA TRP A 61 -12.10 -7.37 -10.37
C TRP A 61 -12.49 -8.64 -11.11
N SER A 62 -11.57 -9.19 -11.91
CA SER A 62 -11.71 -10.55 -12.44
C SER A 62 -11.22 -11.55 -11.38
N LYS A 63 -12.04 -12.57 -11.10
CA LYS A 63 -11.64 -13.70 -10.24
C LYS A 63 -10.44 -14.41 -10.86
#